data_AF-A0A392SE17-F1
#
_entry.id   AF-A0A392SE17-F1
#
_cell.length_a   1.000
_cell.length_b   1.000
_cell.length_c   1.000
_cell.angle_alpha   90.00
_cell.angle_beta   90.00
_cell.angle_gamma   90.00
#
_symmetry.space_group_name_H-M   'P 1'
#
loop_
_entity.id
_entity.type
_entity.pdbx_description
1 polymer ?
#
loop_
_entity_poly.entity_id
_entity_poly.type
_entity_poly.pdbx_seq_one_letter_code
_entity_poly.pdbx_strand_id
1 'polypeptide(L)'
;MPAKPTNTPPRSFAQVIHDSCDVQISQLPSPLIKGDSLNIKIMQEEYEKGLTDCKNNLHGRLLLNKGDNLMTARDLSTELSKI
;
A
#
# COMPACT_ATOMS: atom_id res chain seq x y z
N MET A 1 11.54 33.60 -3.74
CA MET A 1 10.31 33.82 -4.57
C MET A 1 9.35 32.68 -4.28
N PRO A 2 8.09 32.93 -3.90
CA PRO A 2 7.14 31.85 -3.60
C PRO A 2 6.65 31.20 -4.90
N ALA A 3 6.70 29.85 -4.94
CA ALA A 3 6.27 29.05 -6.09
C ALA A 3 4.73 29.08 -6.24
N LYS A 4 4.28 29.23 -7.49
CA LYS A 4 2.86 29.30 -7.89
C LYS A 4 2.20 27.92 -7.76
N PRO A 5 0.99 27.79 -7.18
CA PRO A 5 0.27 26.53 -7.14
C PRO A 5 -0.19 26.12 -8.55
N THR A 6 0.29 24.99 -9.03
CA THR A 6 -0.08 24.39 -10.33
C THR A 6 -1.45 23.73 -10.21
N ASN A 7 -2.47 24.41 -10.76
CA ASN A 7 -3.85 23.94 -10.83
C ASN A 7 -3.95 22.83 -11.87
N THR A 8 -3.79 21.56 -11.46
CA THR A 8 -3.99 20.40 -12.33
C THR A 8 -5.42 19.90 -12.18
N PRO A 9 -6.16 19.64 -13.28
CA PRO A 9 -7.52 19.11 -13.22
C PRO A 9 -7.55 17.72 -12.57
N PRO A 10 -8.63 17.35 -11.88
CA PRO A 10 -8.77 16.05 -11.22
C PRO A 10 -8.69 14.93 -12.24
N ARG A 11 -7.70 14.04 -12.08
CA ARG A 11 -7.47 12.88 -12.95
C ARG A 11 -8.53 11.81 -12.73
N SER A 12 -9.05 11.24 -13.81
CA SER A 12 -9.89 10.05 -13.81
C SER A 12 -9.10 8.80 -13.39
N PHE A 13 -9.76 7.82 -12.76
CA PHE A 13 -9.15 6.53 -12.41
C PHE A 13 -8.47 5.85 -13.60
N ALA A 14 -9.11 5.87 -14.79
CA ALA A 14 -8.52 5.32 -16.00
C ALA A 14 -7.23 6.07 -16.40
N GLN A 15 -7.21 7.40 -16.24
CA GLN A 15 -6.02 8.19 -16.52
C GLN A 15 -4.88 7.86 -15.55
N VAL A 16 -5.19 7.58 -14.27
CA VAL A 16 -4.18 7.16 -13.28
C VAL A 16 -3.60 5.79 -13.59
N ILE A 17 -4.42 4.84 -14.06
CA ILE A 17 -3.94 3.51 -14.48
C ILE A 17 -3.02 3.61 -15.70
N HIS A 18 -3.37 4.47 -16.66
CA HIS A 18 -2.56 4.69 -17.86
C HIS A 18 -1.33 5.57 -17.61
N ASP A 19 -1.31 6.32 -16.52
CA ASP A 19 -0.14 7.02 -15.98
C ASP A 19 0.73 6.05 -15.16
N SER A 20 0.83 4.80 -15.65
CA SER A 20 1.69 3.78 -15.09
C SER A 20 3.13 4.26 -15.21
N CYS A 21 3.80 4.44 -14.07
CA CYS A 21 5.25 4.51 -14.07
C CYS A 21 5.78 3.28 -14.81
N ASP A 22 6.54 3.47 -15.88
CA ASP A 22 7.34 2.40 -16.48
C ASP A 22 8.35 1.94 -15.43
N VAL A 23 7.94 1.00 -14.58
CA VAL A 23 8.82 0.39 -13.59
C VAL A 23 9.81 -0.43 -14.38
N GLN A 24 11.02 0.10 -14.53
CA GLN A 24 12.08 -0.63 -15.18
C GLN A 24 12.32 -1.92 -14.38
N ILE A 25 12.37 -3.06 -15.07
CA ILE A 25 12.55 -4.37 -14.43
C ILE A 25 13.83 -4.39 -13.56
N SER A 26 14.83 -3.57 -13.90
CA SER A 26 16.05 -3.34 -13.13
C SER A 26 15.84 -2.77 -11.73
N GLN A 27 14.69 -2.12 -11.46
CA GLN A 27 14.32 -1.60 -10.15
C GLN A 27 13.64 -2.66 -9.27
N LEU A 28 13.23 -3.79 -9.86
CA LEU A 28 12.64 -4.89 -9.11
C LEU A 28 13.74 -5.80 -8.56
N PRO A 29 13.52 -6.44 -7.39
CA PRO A 29 14.45 -7.43 -6.88
C PRO A 29 14.68 -8.57 -7.88
N SER A 30 15.94 -8.84 -8.20
CA SER A 30 16.29 -9.91 -9.14
C SER A 30 15.85 -11.28 -8.61
N PRO A 31 15.06 -12.04 -9.37
CA PRO A 31 14.70 -13.39 -8.98
C PRO A 31 15.89 -14.34 -9.13
N LEU A 32 15.95 -15.36 -8.27
CA LEU A 32 16.96 -16.40 -8.20
C LEU A 32 16.28 -17.77 -8.36
N ILE A 33 16.73 -18.53 -9.36
CA ILE A 33 16.28 -19.91 -9.56
C ILE A 33 17.03 -20.81 -8.56
N LYS A 34 16.30 -21.53 -7.71
CA LYS A 34 16.86 -22.58 -6.83
C LYS A 34 16.13 -23.89 -7.11
N GLY A 35 16.79 -24.83 -7.80
CA GLY A 35 16.14 -26.05 -8.30
C GLY A 35 15.00 -25.70 -9.25
N ASP A 36 13.82 -26.28 -9.03
CA ASP A 36 12.62 -26.02 -9.83
C ASP A 36 11.80 -24.81 -9.33
N SER A 37 12.33 -24.02 -8.39
CA SER A 37 11.60 -22.91 -7.75
C SER A 37 12.23 -21.54 -8.03
N LEU A 38 11.39 -20.57 -8.40
CA LEU A 38 11.75 -19.16 -8.53
C LEU A 38 11.64 -18.48 -7.14
N ASN A 39 12.73 -17.89 -6.65
CA ASN A 39 12.77 -17.23 -5.35
C ASN A 39 13.18 -15.77 -5.52
N ILE A 40 12.65 -14.87 -4.71
CA ILE A 40 13.15 -13.49 -4.62
C ILE A 40 13.85 -13.35 -3.28
N LYS A 41 15.12 -12.94 -3.28
CA LYS A 41 15.87 -12.78 -2.04
C LYS A 41 15.47 -11.48 -1.36
N ILE A 42 14.85 -11.58 -0.19
CA ILE A 42 14.68 -10.46 0.73
C ILE A 42 15.92 -10.40 1.61
N MET A 43 16.60 -9.26 1.63
CA MET A 43 17.75 -9.07 2.53
C MET A 43 17.26 -8.86 3.97
N GLN A 44 18.07 -9.28 4.94
CA GLN A 44 17.71 -9.20 6.36
C GLN A 44 17.29 -7.78 6.78
N GLU A 45 18.02 -6.76 6.32
CA GLU A 45 17.71 -5.36 6.56
C GLU A 45 16.32 -4.96 6.01
N GLU A 46 15.99 -5.36 4.78
CA GLU A 46 14.69 -5.05 4.17
C GLU A 46 13.54 -5.75 4.91
N TYR A 47 13.79 -6.96 5.40
CA TYR A 47 12.84 -7.70 6.24
C TYR A 47 12.60 -6.99 7.58
N GLU A 48 13.66 -6.60 8.27
CA GLU A 48 13.58 -5.88 9.56
C GLU A 48 12.95 -4.50 9.42
N LYS A 49 13.26 -3.80 8.33
CA LYS A 49 12.61 -2.54 7.97
C LYS A 49 11.11 -2.75 7.75
N GLY A 50 10.73 -3.77 6.99
CA GLY A 50 9.32 -4.12 6.78
C GLY A 50 8.58 -4.44 8.09
N LEU A 51 9.22 -5.18 9.00
CA LEU A 51 8.67 -5.44 10.34
C LEU A 51 8.47 -4.15 11.14
N THR A 52 9.44 -3.22 11.08
CA THR A 52 9.38 -1.94 11.77
C THR A 52 8.26 -1.06 11.20
N ASP A 53 8.20 -0.93 9.89
CA ASP A 53 7.20 -0.17 9.17
C ASP A 53 5.79 -0.73 9.42
N CYS A 54 5.65 -2.06 9.51
CA CYS A 54 4.36 -2.71 9.73
C CYS A 54 3.96 -2.85 11.21
N LYS A 55 4.87 -2.57 12.14
CA LYS A 55 4.69 -2.82 13.58
C LYS A 55 3.39 -2.27 14.14
N ASN A 56 2.95 -1.11 13.64
CA ASN A 56 1.77 -0.40 14.11
C ASN A 56 0.68 -0.27 13.04
N ASN A 57 0.79 -0.96 11.90
CA ASN A 57 -0.19 -0.85 10.81
C ASN A 57 -1.52 -1.55 11.15
N LEU A 58 -1.51 -2.47 12.11
CA LEU A 58 -2.71 -3.12 12.59
C LEU A 58 -3.31 -2.32 13.76
N HIS A 59 -4.15 -1.32 13.41
CA HIS A 59 -4.79 -0.45 14.41
C HIS A 59 -5.90 -1.16 15.21
N GLY A 60 -6.50 -2.21 14.64
CA GLY A 60 -7.56 -2.95 15.32
C GLY A 60 -8.24 -3.94 14.38
N ARG A 61 -9.22 -4.66 14.91
CA ARG A 61 -10.05 -5.61 14.16
C ARG A 61 -11.51 -5.28 14.37
N LEU A 62 -12.25 -5.09 13.28
CA LEU A 62 -13.72 -4.96 13.30
C LEU A 62 -14.33 -6.28 12.82
N LEU A 63 -15.28 -6.81 13.59
CA LEU A 63 -16.08 -7.96 13.18
C LEU A 63 -17.49 -7.47 12.84
N LEU A 64 -17.95 -7.76 11.62
CA LEU A 64 -19.28 -7.44 11.15
C LEU A 64 -20.08 -8.73 10.93
N ASN A 65 -21.33 -8.73 11.37
CA ASN A 65 -22.28 -9.79 11.14
C ASN A 65 -23.05 -9.57 9.83
N LYS A 66 -23.66 -10.65 9.33
CA LYS A 66 -24.51 -10.57 8.14
C LYS A 66 -25.73 -9.69 8.45
N GLY A 67 -25.87 -8.59 7.72
CA GLY A 67 -26.95 -7.62 7.88
C GLY A 67 -26.54 -6.35 8.62
N ASP A 68 -25.31 -6.26 9.11
CA ASP A 68 -24.78 -5.02 9.68
C ASP A 68 -24.71 -3.92 8.61
N ASN A 69 -24.93 -2.68 9.05
CA ASN A 69 -24.89 -1.52 8.16
C ASN A 69 -23.48 -1.32 7.59
N LEU A 70 -23.40 -0.98 6.31
CA LEU A 70 -22.15 -0.57 5.68
C LEU A 70 -21.63 0.70 6.36
N MET A 71 -20.42 0.64 6.89
CA MET A 71 -19.74 1.81 7.44
C MET A 71 -18.96 2.56 6.37
N THR A 72 -18.94 3.89 6.47
CA THR A 72 -18.02 4.68 5.65
C THR A 72 -16.58 4.51 6.17
N ALA A 73 -15.59 4.82 5.34
CA ALA A 73 -14.19 4.81 5.76
C ALA A 73 -13.93 5.73 6.98
N ARG A 74 -14.70 6.83 7.10
CA ARG A 74 -14.61 7.79 8.20
C ARG A 74 -15.10 7.17 9.51
N ASP A 75 -16.23 6.48 9.46
CA ASP A 75 -16.80 5.80 10.62
C ASP A 75 -15.91 4.63 11.04
N LEU A 76 -15.36 3.88 10.07
CA LEU A 76 -14.41 2.79 10.32
C LEU A 76 -13.17 3.28 11.05
N SER A 77 -12.56 4.37 10.58
CA SER A 77 -11.41 4.97 11.25
C SER A 77 -11.74 5.41 12.68
N THR A 78 -12.94 5.95 12.89
CA THR A 78 -13.39 6.42 14.20
C THR A 78 -13.61 5.25 15.16
N GLU A 79 -14.22 4.15 14.72
CA GLU A 79 -14.40 2.96 15.56
C GLU A 79 -13.07 2.29 15.91
N LEU A 80 -12.16 2.15 14.94
CA LEU A 80 -10.85 1.53 15.18
C LEU A 80 -9.94 2.37 16.09
N SER A 81 -10.18 3.68 16.22
CA SER A 81 -9.39 4.56 17.09
C SER A 81 -9.84 4.57 18.56
N LYS A 82 -10.94 3.89 18.90
CA LYS A 82 -11.44 3.78 20.29
C LYS A 82 -10.81 2.62 21.07
N ILE A 83 -10.02 1.78 20.41
CA ILE A 83 -9.32 0.62 20.98
C ILE A 83 -7.97 1.07 21.50
#